data_AF-A0A1X0QRR5-F1
#
_entry.id   AF-A0A1X0QRR5-F1
#
_cell.length_a   1.000
_cell.length_b   1.000
_cell.length_c   1.000
_cell.angle_alpha   90.00
_cell.angle_beta   90.00
_cell.angle_gamma   90.00
#
_symmetry.space_group_name_H-M   'P 1'
#
loop_
_entity.id
_entity.type
_entity.pdbx_description
1 polymer ?
#
loop_
_entity_poly.entity_id
_entity_poly.type
_entity_poly.pdbx_seq_one_letter_code
_entity_poly.pdbx_strand_id
1 'polypeptide(L)'
;MSEEEKKTSYHLLFDEDTGELTPKTEKDKDGKWNLKEIQDFATATNGRPFEDSVIDEIIESFEVDDNNNLLFSGFYQMYYMQTVSEPEETLKDFQKQMAATTPSDVDMQDANENNVEKGIIDTLDASKIKIALEECKILVIGAGGLGCEILKNLALTGFKQIHVIDMDTIDLSNLNRQFLFRKKDIGKSKAMVAAEFVMSRVPGVQVTPYFGKIQDKDDEYYKQFQLIICGLDSVEARRWINAKVIEMVDEDDMEHTWKPLIDGGTEGFKGQARIILPTITSCYECSLDMLSKPTTFPICTIANTPRLPEHCIEWASVLEWPRVWGSKKYDTDNPEDINWLYQQALTRAKQFNITGVTYSLTQGVVKNIIPAIASTNAIIAGDAGVYTYTFEHQKKPECPVCGNESKTAELDKDITVDQLIEYLTERSDT
;
A
#
# COMPACT_ATOMS: atom_id res chain seq x y z
N MET A 1 37.53 10.42 -33.89
CA MET A 1 36.82 11.33 -32.97
C MET A 1 35.38 10.84 -32.94
N SER A 2 34.80 10.31 -31.87
CA SER A 2 35.16 10.11 -30.45
C SER A 2 34.09 9.11 -29.93
N GLU A 3 34.44 8.02 -29.25
CA GLU A 3 34.52 7.87 -27.78
C GLU A 3 33.67 8.83 -26.95
N GLU A 4 32.86 8.20 -26.09
CA GLU A 4 32.12 8.75 -24.94
C GLU A 4 30.80 9.51 -25.22
N GLU A 5 29.80 9.22 -24.38
CA GLU A 5 28.52 9.94 -24.21
C GLU A 5 27.28 9.54 -25.07
N LYS A 6 26.97 8.25 -25.16
CA LYS A 6 25.56 7.83 -25.29
C LYS A 6 25.17 6.90 -24.13
N LYS A 7 25.21 7.47 -22.92
CA LYS A 7 24.70 6.84 -21.69
C LYS A 7 23.18 6.64 -21.75
N THR A 8 22.79 5.46 -21.31
CA THR A 8 21.47 4.88 -21.05
C THR A 8 20.60 5.73 -20.12
N SER A 9 19.28 5.73 -20.35
CA SER A 9 18.33 6.62 -19.67
C SER A 9 17.20 5.88 -18.95
N TYR A 10 17.33 5.73 -17.63
CA TYR A 10 16.23 5.72 -16.67
C TYR A 10 16.42 6.95 -15.78
N HIS A 11 15.75 8.06 -16.08
CA HIS A 11 16.27 9.38 -15.72
C HIS A 11 15.27 10.31 -15.02
N LEU A 12 14.17 9.82 -14.47
CA LEU A 12 13.22 10.73 -13.81
C LEU A 12 13.49 10.95 -12.32
N LEU A 13 14.13 10.03 -11.61
CA LEU A 13 14.17 10.07 -10.15
C LEU A 13 15.45 9.54 -9.50
N PHE A 14 16.49 9.18 -10.26
CA PHE A 14 17.67 8.53 -9.70
C PHE A 14 18.95 9.27 -10.11
N ASP A 15 19.70 9.72 -9.11
CA ASP A 15 21.02 10.31 -9.27
C ASP A 15 22.08 9.21 -9.24
N GLU A 16 22.70 8.95 -10.40
CA GLU A 16 23.72 7.91 -10.54
C GLU A 16 25.01 8.21 -9.75
N ASP A 17 25.27 9.47 -9.41
CA ASP A 17 26.49 9.88 -8.70
C ASP A 17 26.32 9.78 -7.17
N THR A 18 25.10 9.96 -6.66
CA THR A 18 24.83 9.97 -5.20
C THR A 18 23.99 8.79 -4.70
N GLY A 19 23.25 8.10 -5.59
CA GLY A 19 22.34 7.02 -5.22
C GLY A 19 21.05 7.48 -4.54
N GLU A 20 20.77 8.78 -4.52
CA GLU A 20 19.57 9.36 -3.92
C GLU A 20 18.44 9.54 -4.96
N LEU A 21 17.20 9.49 -4.47
CA LEU A 21 16.03 9.80 -5.28
C LEU A 21 15.92 11.32 -5.46
N THR A 22 16.53 11.88 -6.50
CA THR A 22 16.35 13.31 -6.86
C THR A 22 15.76 13.43 -8.27
N PRO A 23 14.79 14.35 -8.48
CA PRO A 23 14.24 14.56 -9.80
C PRO A 23 15.31 15.21 -10.68
N LYS A 24 15.67 14.55 -11.79
CA LYS A 24 16.83 14.91 -12.65
C LYS A 24 16.74 16.28 -13.34
N THR A 25 15.64 16.99 -13.11
CA THR A 25 15.29 18.27 -13.72
C THR A 25 15.58 19.45 -12.80
N GLU A 26 15.85 19.16 -11.53
CA GLU A 26 16.39 20.09 -10.54
C GLU A 26 17.91 20.23 -10.78
N LYS A 27 18.35 21.41 -11.19
CA LYS A 27 19.72 21.60 -11.70
C LYS A 27 20.73 21.77 -10.60
N ASP A 28 20.32 22.35 -9.47
CA ASP A 28 21.16 22.63 -8.33
C ASP A 28 21.05 21.59 -7.20
N LYS A 29 20.08 20.67 -7.28
CA LYS A 29 19.88 19.53 -6.36
C LYS A 29 19.67 19.99 -4.91
N ASP A 30 18.98 21.10 -4.68
CA ASP A 30 18.72 21.68 -3.36
C ASP A 30 17.44 21.16 -2.67
N GLY A 31 16.73 20.21 -3.30
CA GLY A 31 15.46 19.62 -2.92
C GLY A 31 14.24 20.51 -3.21
N LYS A 32 14.43 21.60 -3.96
CA LYS A 32 13.43 22.63 -4.21
C LYS A 32 13.46 23.08 -5.66
N TRP A 33 12.37 23.71 -6.05
CA TRP A 33 12.11 24.05 -7.43
C TRP A 33 11.80 25.53 -7.51
N ASN A 34 12.80 26.29 -7.93
CA ASN A 34 12.61 27.71 -8.16
C ASN A 34 11.83 27.95 -9.47
N LEU A 35 11.35 29.18 -9.65
CA LEU A 35 10.55 29.55 -10.83
C LEU A 35 11.20 29.16 -12.16
N LYS A 36 12.52 29.30 -12.26
CA LYS A 36 13.26 29.00 -13.50
C LYS A 36 13.25 27.51 -13.80
N GLU A 37 13.39 26.67 -12.78
CA GLU A 37 13.39 25.21 -12.93
C GLU A 37 12.00 24.67 -13.28
N ILE A 38 10.96 25.22 -12.66
CA ILE A 38 9.56 24.90 -13.00
C ILE A 38 9.28 25.24 -14.47
N GLN A 39 9.77 26.40 -14.94
CA GLN A 39 9.60 26.83 -16.33
C GLN A 39 10.43 26.01 -17.33
N ASP A 40 11.65 25.61 -16.94
CA ASP A 40 12.50 24.70 -17.72
C ASP A 40 11.84 23.31 -17.85
N PHE A 41 11.25 22.79 -16.77
CA PHE A 41 10.47 21.55 -16.76
C PHE A 41 9.27 21.64 -17.70
N ALA A 42 8.45 22.69 -17.57
CA ALA A 42 7.28 22.91 -18.43
C ALA A 42 7.67 22.95 -19.91
N THR A 43 8.77 23.61 -20.24
CA THR A 43 9.27 23.68 -21.61
C THR A 43 9.72 22.31 -22.11
N ALA A 44 10.34 21.49 -21.27
CA ALA A 44 10.80 20.16 -21.63
C ALA A 44 9.65 19.15 -21.83
N THR A 45 8.61 19.20 -21.00
CA THR A 45 7.46 18.29 -21.06
C THR A 45 6.41 18.76 -22.07
N ASN A 46 5.98 20.01 -21.93
CA ASN A 46 4.85 20.56 -22.69
C ASN A 46 5.29 21.26 -24.00
N GLY A 47 6.61 21.40 -24.23
CA GLY A 47 7.18 22.10 -25.38
C GLY A 47 7.06 23.63 -25.30
N ARG A 48 6.58 24.18 -24.17
CA ARG A 48 6.41 25.61 -23.90
C ARG A 48 6.41 25.89 -22.39
N PRO A 49 6.83 27.09 -21.94
CA PRO A 49 6.73 27.49 -20.54
C PRO A 49 5.28 27.58 -20.06
N PHE A 50 5.06 27.49 -18.74
CA PHE A 50 3.78 27.79 -18.11
C PHE A 50 3.47 29.29 -18.18
N GLU A 51 2.19 29.63 -18.31
CA GLU A 51 1.71 31.01 -18.19
C GLU A 51 1.83 31.47 -16.73
N ASP A 52 2.03 32.77 -16.51
CA ASP A 52 2.22 33.32 -15.15
C ASP A 52 1.06 32.99 -14.22
N SER A 53 -0.18 32.97 -14.72
CA SER A 53 -1.36 32.58 -13.93
C SER A 53 -1.32 31.12 -13.46
N VAL A 54 -0.66 30.23 -14.22
CA VAL A 54 -0.50 28.82 -13.85
C VAL A 54 0.58 28.68 -12.79
N ILE A 55 1.65 29.48 -12.87
CA ILE A 55 2.68 29.53 -11.83
C ILE A 55 2.10 30.02 -10.50
N ASP A 56 1.29 31.08 -10.53
CA ASP A 56 0.61 31.59 -9.34
C ASP A 56 -0.28 30.51 -8.71
N GLU A 57 -1.04 29.79 -9.54
CA GLU A 57 -1.87 28.67 -9.08
C GLU A 57 -1.04 27.51 -8.48
N ILE A 58 0.12 27.19 -9.07
CA ILE A 58 1.05 26.17 -8.54
C ILE A 58 1.56 26.57 -7.15
N ILE A 59 1.96 27.84 -6.98
CA ILE A 59 2.49 28.34 -5.70
C ILE A 59 1.38 28.39 -4.64
N GLU A 60 0.14 28.74 -5.01
CA GLU A 60 -0.99 28.79 -4.08
C GLU A 60 -1.52 27.40 -3.71
N SER A 61 -1.41 26.42 -4.61
CA SER A 61 -2.08 25.11 -4.48
C SER A 61 -1.19 23.99 -3.94
N PHE A 62 0.14 24.15 -3.99
CA PHE A 62 1.09 23.10 -3.64
C PHE A 62 2.11 23.54 -2.60
N GLU A 63 2.79 22.57 -1.98
CA GLU A 63 3.76 22.85 -0.92
C GLU A 63 4.98 23.61 -1.43
N VAL A 64 5.17 24.82 -0.89
CA VAL A 64 6.31 25.71 -1.17
C VAL A 64 7.06 26.08 0.11
N ASP A 65 8.29 26.55 -0.01
CA ASP A 65 9.04 27.16 1.09
C ASP A 65 8.70 28.65 1.31
N ASP A 66 9.32 29.26 2.33
CA ASP A 66 9.10 30.68 2.68
C ASP A 66 9.47 31.67 1.56
N ASN A 67 10.19 31.21 0.53
CA ASN A 67 10.56 32.00 -0.65
C ASN A 67 9.72 31.64 -1.88
N ASN A 68 8.63 30.90 -1.72
CA ASN A 68 7.75 30.39 -2.76
C ASN A 68 8.44 29.42 -3.75
N ASN A 69 9.53 28.77 -3.35
CA ASN A 69 10.09 27.67 -4.15
C ASN A 69 9.28 26.40 -3.87
N LEU A 70 8.91 25.69 -4.93
CA LEU A 70 8.13 24.48 -4.83
C LEU A 70 8.98 23.37 -4.18
N LEU A 71 8.51 22.81 -3.07
CA LEU A 71 9.21 21.70 -2.41
C LEU A 71 9.08 20.45 -3.27
N PHE A 72 9.97 19.47 -3.10
CA PHE A 72 9.84 18.18 -3.78
C PHE A 72 8.45 17.53 -3.56
N SER A 73 7.88 17.66 -2.36
CA SER A 73 6.51 17.22 -2.06
C SER A 73 5.46 17.98 -2.88
N GLY A 74 5.58 19.30 -3.00
CA GLY A 74 4.71 20.14 -3.82
C GLY A 74 4.84 19.85 -5.31
N PHE A 75 6.06 19.63 -5.81
CA PHE A 75 6.32 19.22 -7.19
C PHE A 75 5.64 17.88 -7.49
N TYR A 76 5.73 16.93 -6.57
CA TYR A 76 5.06 15.64 -6.72
C TYR A 76 3.53 15.77 -6.72
N GLN A 77 2.98 16.62 -5.84
CA GLN A 77 1.54 16.93 -5.81
C GLN A 77 1.08 17.54 -7.15
N MET A 78 1.85 18.49 -7.69
CA MET A 78 1.60 19.12 -8.98
C MET A 78 1.65 18.11 -10.13
N TYR A 79 2.72 17.32 -10.22
CA TYR A 79 2.91 16.30 -11.25
C TYR A 79 1.79 15.24 -11.21
N TYR A 80 1.37 14.85 -10.01
CA TYR A 80 0.25 13.94 -9.81
C TYR A 80 -1.08 14.56 -10.26
N MET A 81 -1.36 15.82 -9.92
CA MET A 81 -2.57 16.53 -10.35
C MET A 81 -2.64 16.69 -11.87
N GLN A 82 -1.50 16.97 -12.52
CA GLN A 82 -1.39 17.00 -13.98
C GLN A 82 -1.69 15.62 -14.59
N THR A 83 -1.16 14.55 -13.98
CA THR A 83 -1.40 13.16 -14.42
C THR A 83 -2.86 12.74 -14.32
N VAL A 84 -3.57 13.20 -13.30
CA VAL A 84 -4.99 12.91 -13.09
C VAL A 84 -5.88 13.75 -14.02
N SER A 85 -5.48 14.99 -14.30
CA SER A 85 -6.29 15.94 -15.08
C SER A 85 -6.12 15.76 -16.58
N GLU A 86 -4.92 15.41 -17.05
CA GLU A 86 -4.58 15.30 -18.48
C GLU A 86 -3.90 13.96 -18.83
N PRO A 87 -4.61 12.83 -18.64
CA PRO A 87 -4.05 11.49 -18.81
C PRO A 87 -3.55 11.18 -20.24
N GLU A 88 -4.06 11.88 -21.26
CA GLU A 88 -3.60 11.74 -22.64
C GLU A 88 -2.24 12.40 -22.91
N GLU A 89 -1.93 13.52 -22.24
CA GLU A 89 -0.61 14.15 -22.33
C GLU A 89 0.44 13.34 -21.57
N THR A 90 0.09 12.85 -20.38
CA THR A 90 0.93 11.90 -19.65
C THR A 90 1.23 10.65 -20.49
N LEU A 91 0.22 10.09 -21.18
CA LEU A 91 0.44 8.96 -22.08
C LEU A 91 1.38 9.29 -23.26
N LYS A 92 1.32 10.51 -23.81
CA LYS A 92 2.22 10.97 -24.88
C LYS A 92 3.66 11.12 -24.40
N ASP A 93 3.85 11.64 -23.20
CA ASP A 93 5.17 11.74 -22.58
C ASP A 93 5.76 10.36 -22.26
N PHE A 94 4.92 9.44 -21.76
CA PHE A 94 5.29 8.03 -21.61
C PHE A 94 5.66 7.37 -22.95
N GLN A 95 4.90 7.63 -24.03
CA GLN A 95 5.19 7.08 -25.36
C GLN A 95 6.49 7.65 -25.97
N LYS A 96 6.80 8.93 -25.75
CA LYS A 96 8.09 9.52 -26.13
C LYS A 96 9.27 8.85 -25.42
N GLN A 97 9.09 8.45 -24.16
CA GLN A 97 10.13 7.78 -23.38
C GLN A 97 10.21 6.26 -23.64
N MET A 98 9.11 5.58 -23.94
CA MET A 98 9.10 4.16 -24.37
C MET A 98 9.78 3.92 -25.73
N ALA A 99 10.05 4.98 -26.50
CA ALA A 99 10.85 4.90 -27.72
C ALA A 99 12.36 4.77 -27.44
N ALA A 100 12.80 4.90 -26.18
CA ALA A 100 14.14 4.53 -25.74
C ALA A 100 14.19 3.02 -25.44
N THR A 101 15.18 2.37 -26.03
CA THR A 101 15.45 0.93 -26.08
C THR A 101 15.17 0.15 -24.79
N THR A 102 14.50 -0.99 -24.96
CA THR A 102 14.27 -2.03 -23.94
C THR A 102 15.58 -2.69 -23.46
N PRO A 103 15.61 -3.31 -22.26
CA PRO A 103 16.82 -3.88 -21.62
C PRO A 103 17.53 -5.07 -22.32
N SER A 104 17.32 -5.33 -23.61
CA SER A 104 17.97 -6.46 -24.30
C SER A 104 19.38 -6.19 -24.81
N ASP A 105 19.88 -4.95 -24.75
CA ASP A 105 21.08 -4.53 -25.48
C ASP A 105 22.24 -4.05 -24.57
N VAL A 106 22.34 -4.59 -23.34
CA VAL A 106 23.52 -4.35 -22.49
C VAL A 106 24.69 -5.21 -23.00
N ASP A 107 25.78 -4.56 -23.39
CA ASP A 107 27.02 -5.19 -23.85
C ASP A 107 27.67 -6.00 -22.70
N MET A 108 27.80 -7.30 -22.89
CA MET A 108 28.20 -8.29 -21.89
C MET A 108 29.74 -8.42 -21.71
N GLN A 109 30.53 -7.40 -22.05
CA GLN A 109 32.00 -7.54 -22.08
C GLN A 109 32.75 -7.08 -20.83
N ASP A 110 32.14 -6.32 -19.91
CA ASP A 110 32.85 -5.76 -18.72
C ASP A 110 32.65 -6.55 -17.41
N ALA A 111 32.09 -7.76 -17.47
CA ALA A 111 31.87 -8.59 -16.28
C ALA A 111 33.12 -9.36 -15.82
N ASN A 112 34.29 -8.73 -15.79
CA ASN A 112 35.51 -9.35 -15.29
C ASN A 112 36.30 -8.46 -14.33
N GLU A 113 36.58 -9.07 -13.18
CA GLU A 113 37.69 -8.81 -12.25
C GLU A 113 37.49 -7.75 -11.15
N ASN A 114 37.30 -8.27 -9.93
CA ASN A 114 37.69 -7.72 -8.62
C ASN A 114 36.69 -6.79 -7.89
N ASN A 115 35.91 -7.34 -6.96
CA ASN A 115 36.24 -7.32 -5.51
C ASN A 115 34.99 -7.41 -4.63
N VAL A 116 35.06 -8.36 -3.68
CA VAL A 116 34.17 -8.53 -2.54
C VAL A 116 34.73 -7.70 -1.40
N GLU A 117 34.07 -6.61 -0.98
CA GLU A 117 34.23 -6.06 0.37
C GLU A 117 33.16 -4.98 0.65
N LYS A 118 32.31 -5.24 1.66
CA LYS A 118 31.31 -4.36 2.30
C LYS A 118 29.85 -4.41 1.79
N GLY A 119 29.15 -5.52 2.04
CA GLY A 119 27.74 -5.55 2.52
C GLY A 119 26.65 -4.77 1.76
N ILE A 120 26.97 -4.17 0.64
CA ILE A 120 26.11 -3.51 -0.33
C ILE A 120 26.20 -4.40 -1.58
N ILE A 121 25.10 -4.56 -2.31
CA ILE A 121 25.14 -5.30 -3.57
C ILE A 121 25.71 -4.33 -4.60
N ASP A 122 27.04 -4.26 -4.67
CA ASP A 122 27.77 -3.25 -5.47
C ASP A 122 27.60 -3.49 -6.98
N THR A 123 27.34 -4.74 -7.36
CA THR A 123 27.05 -5.16 -8.72
C THR A 123 25.95 -6.21 -8.69
N LEU A 124 24.76 -5.83 -9.12
CA LEU A 124 23.72 -6.81 -9.41
C LEU A 124 24.16 -7.62 -10.65
N ASP A 125 24.54 -8.87 -10.45
CA ASP A 125 24.89 -9.80 -11.52
C ASP A 125 23.70 -9.94 -12.48
N ALA A 126 23.82 -9.36 -13.67
CA ALA A 126 22.75 -9.30 -14.67
C ALA A 126 22.20 -10.70 -15.03
N SER A 127 23.05 -11.73 -14.98
CA SER A 127 22.64 -13.11 -15.26
C SER A 127 21.74 -13.62 -14.14
N LYS A 128 22.12 -13.37 -12.87
CA LYS A 128 21.30 -13.74 -11.70
C LYS A 128 20.01 -12.94 -11.62
N ILE A 129 20.03 -11.64 -11.96
CA ILE A 129 18.80 -10.84 -12.07
C ILE A 129 17.87 -11.43 -13.11
N LYS A 130 18.39 -11.74 -14.30
CA LYS A 130 17.58 -12.29 -15.39
C LYS A 130 16.93 -13.61 -14.97
N ILE A 131 17.72 -14.51 -14.38
CA ILE A 131 17.21 -15.77 -13.82
C ILE A 131 16.14 -15.48 -12.76
N ALA A 132 16.38 -14.56 -11.82
CA ALA A 132 15.39 -14.21 -10.80
C ALA A 132 14.09 -13.64 -11.41
N LEU A 133 14.18 -12.76 -12.42
CA LEU A 133 12.99 -12.22 -13.10
C LEU A 133 12.21 -13.32 -13.83
N GLU A 134 12.88 -14.31 -14.41
CA GLU A 134 12.27 -15.40 -15.17
C GLU A 134 11.71 -16.52 -14.25
N GLU A 135 12.43 -16.87 -13.19
CA GLU A 135 12.18 -18.06 -12.39
C GLU A 135 11.50 -17.78 -11.04
N CYS A 136 11.69 -16.60 -10.43
CA CYS A 136 11.09 -16.31 -9.13
C CYS A 136 9.56 -16.24 -9.24
N LYS A 137 8.91 -17.05 -8.42
CA LYS A 137 7.48 -17.01 -8.13
C LYS A 137 7.22 -16.06 -6.97
N ILE A 138 6.49 -15.00 -7.25
CA ILE A 138 6.09 -14.00 -6.25
C ILE A 138 4.60 -14.15 -5.97
N LEU A 139 4.24 -14.22 -4.69
CA LEU A 139 2.84 -14.19 -4.26
C LEU A 139 2.46 -12.78 -3.83
N VAL A 140 1.44 -12.22 -4.48
CA VAL A 140 0.76 -11.00 -4.07
C VAL A 140 -0.53 -11.36 -3.34
N ILE A 141 -0.70 -10.84 -2.13
CA ILE A 141 -1.92 -11.03 -1.35
C ILE A 141 -2.69 -9.72 -1.28
N GLY A 142 -3.90 -9.74 -1.84
CA GLY A 142 -4.74 -8.58 -2.04
C GLY A 142 -4.57 -7.99 -3.43
N ALA A 143 -5.68 -7.83 -4.15
CA ALA A 143 -5.82 -7.18 -5.44
C ALA A 143 -6.64 -5.87 -5.32
N GLY A 144 -6.60 -5.25 -4.13
CA GLY A 144 -7.17 -3.93 -3.86
C GLY A 144 -6.36 -2.78 -4.48
N GLY A 145 -6.45 -1.58 -3.88
CA GLY A 145 -5.78 -0.38 -4.40
C GLY A 145 -4.26 -0.54 -4.48
N LEU A 146 -3.65 -0.90 -3.36
CA LEU A 146 -2.21 -1.17 -3.27
C LEU A 146 -1.82 -2.42 -4.08
N GLY A 147 -2.61 -3.49 -4.02
CA GLY A 147 -2.39 -4.72 -4.79
C GLY A 147 -2.32 -4.51 -6.30
N CYS A 148 -3.19 -3.64 -6.85
CA CYS A 148 -3.19 -3.29 -8.27
C CYS A 148 -1.86 -2.63 -8.70
N GLU A 149 -1.33 -1.73 -7.88
CA GLU A 149 -0.04 -1.07 -8.13
C GLU A 149 1.14 -2.06 -8.01
N ILE A 150 1.12 -2.94 -7.01
CA ILE A 150 2.14 -3.99 -6.84
C ILE A 150 2.19 -4.91 -8.08
N LEU A 151 1.04 -5.41 -8.53
CA LEU A 151 0.96 -6.28 -9.71
C LEU A 151 1.50 -5.60 -10.97
N LYS A 152 1.16 -4.33 -11.17
CA LYS A 152 1.68 -3.51 -12.27
C LYS A 152 3.20 -3.36 -12.16
N ASN A 153 3.70 -2.99 -10.98
CA ASN A 153 5.13 -2.79 -10.75
C ASN A 153 5.92 -4.09 -11.04
N LEU A 154 5.52 -5.21 -10.43
CA LEU A 154 6.19 -6.50 -10.63
C LEU A 154 6.24 -6.92 -12.11
N ALA A 155 5.10 -6.79 -12.82
CA ALA A 155 5.03 -7.14 -14.23
C ALA A 155 5.93 -6.23 -15.09
N LEU A 156 5.94 -4.92 -14.83
CA LEU A 156 6.77 -3.95 -15.57
C LEU A 156 8.27 -4.06 -15.25
N THR A 157 8.63 -4.43 -14.02
CA THR A 157 10.01 -4.76 -13.63
C THR A 157 10.52 -6.00 -14.37
N GLY A 158 9.61 -6.86 -14.85
CA GLY A 158 9.94 -7.97 -15.72
C GLY A 158 9.77 -9.35 -15.08
N PHE A 159 9.26 -9.43 -13.84
CA PHE A 159 8.94 -10.71 -13.22
C PHE A 159 7.93 -11.48 -14.05
N LYS A 160 8.21 -12.76 -14.31
CA LYS A 160 7.40 -13.60 -15.19
C LYS A 160 6.38 -14.43 -14.46
N GLN A 161 6.63 -14.81 -13.20
CA GLN A 161 5.76 -15.71 -12.45
C GLN A 161 5.18 -15.00 -11.22
N ILE A 162 3.95 -14.51 -11.36
CA ILE A 162 3.24 -13.80 -10.29
C ILE A 162 1.99 -14.59 -9.93
N HIS A 163 1.72 -14.75 -8.66
CA HIS A 163 0.47 -15.29 -8.15
C HIS A 163 -0.28 -14.20 -7.41
N VAL A 164 -1.61 -14.19 -7.49
CA VAL A 164 -2.44 -13.23 -6.77
C VAL A 164 -3.59 -13.93 -6.07
N ILE A 165 -3.75 -13.65 -4.77
CA ILE A 165 -4.90 -14.11 -3.97
C ILE A 165 -5.74 -12.90 -3.57
N ASP A 166 -7.05 -12.96 -3.83
CA ASP A 166 -8.03 -12.00 -3.30
C ASP A 166 -9.39 -12.69 -3.18
N MET A 167 -10.15 -12.41 -2.11
CA MET A 167 -11.46 -13.03 -1.85
C MET A 167 -12.65 -12.15 -2.24
N ASP A 168 -12.41 -10.93 -2.72
CA ASP A 168 -13.45 -9.95 -2.99
C ASP A 168 -13.84 -9.89 -4.46
N THR A 169 -15.03 -9.34 -4.68
CA THR A 169 -15.51 -8.91 -5.98
C THR A 169 -15.37 -7.39 -6.15
N ILE A 170 -15.33 -6.94 -7.39
CA ILE A 170 -15.18 -5.52 -7.76
C ILE A 170 -16.49 -4.77 -7.50
N ASP A 171 -16.40 -3.66 -6.77
CA ASP A 171 -17.49 -2.70 -6.56
C ASP A 171 -17.24 -1.37 -7.29
N LEU A 172 -18.31 -0.59 -7.56
CA LEU A 172 -18.19 0.74 -8.17
C LEU A 172 -17.27 1.67 -7.37
N SER A 173 -17.35 1.62 -6.05
CA SER A 173 -16.54 2.41 -5.12
C SER A 173 -15.05 2.08 -5.17
N ASN A 174 -14.65 1.00 -5.84
CA ASN A 174 -13.26 0.58 -5.97
C ASN A 174 -12.54 1.28 -7.14
N LEU A 175 -13.29 1.65 -8.20
CA LEU A 175 -12.72 2.08 -9.48
C LEU A 175 -11.92 3.39 -9.40
N ASN A 176 -12.11 4.19 -8.35
CA ASN A 176 -11.37 5.44 -8.16
C ASN A 176 -9.90 5.23 -7.76
N ARG A 177 -9.53 4.02 -7.29
CA ARG A 177 -8.19 3.72 -6.76
C ARG A 177 -7.65 2.34 -7.14
N GLN A 178 -8.43 1.55 -7.88
CA GLN A 178 -8.09 0.20 -8.35
C GLN A 178 -8.12 0.20 -9.88
N PHE A 179 -7.09 0.78 -10.50
CA PHE A 179 -7.06 1.14 -11.91
C PHE A 179 -6.98 -0.05 -12.88
N LEU A 180 -6.80 -1.29 -12.38
CA LEU A 180 -6.89 -2.51 -13.19
C LEU A 180 -8.33 -2.85 -13.58
N PHE A 181 -9.33 -2.27 -12.90
CA PHE A 181 -10.74 -2.61 -13.07
C PHE A 181 -11.50 -1.58 -13.91
N ARG A 182 -12.58 -2.00 -14.57
CA ARG A 182 -13.49 -1.11 -15.33
C ARG A 182 -14.94 -1.32 -14.88
N LYS A 183 -15.83 -0.40 -15.26
CA LYS A 183 -17.28 -0.52 -14.96
C LYS A 183 -17.91 -1.84 -15.39
N LYS A 184 -17.42 -2.43 -16.50
CA LYS A 184 -17.88 -3.73 -17.01
C LYS A 184 -17.47 -4.93 -16.14
N ASP A 185 -16.60 -4.73 -15.16
CA ASP A 185 -16.02 -5.78 -14.32
C ASP A 185 -16.66 -5.81 -12.92
N ILE A 186 -17.58 -4.91 -12.62
CA ILE A 186 -18.35 -4.89 -11.36
C ILE A 186 -19.02 -6.25 -11.14
N GLY A 187 -18.89 -6.79 -9.94
CA GLY A 187 -19.39 -8.10 -9.52
C GLY A 187 -18.49 -9.29 -9.88
N LYS A 188 -17.41 -9.08 -10.64
CA LYS A 188 -16.41 -10.13 -10.91
C LYS A 188 -15.33 -10.16 -9.82
N SER A 189 -14.63 -11.28 -9.71
CA SER A 189 -13.48 -11.44 -8.80
C SER A 189 -12.36 -10.45 -9.12
N LYS A 190 -11.84 -9.76 -8.09
CA LYS A 190 -10.69 -8.85 -8.21
C LYS A 190 -9.45 -9.59 -8.72
N ALA A 191 -9.09 -10.72 -8.11
CA ALA A 191 -7.92 -11.52 -8.48
C ALA A 191 -7.94 -11.93 -9.96
N MET A 192 -9.07 -12.47 -10.43
CA MET A 192 -9.21 -12.96 -11.81
C MET A 192 -9.08 -11.82 -12.82
N VAL A 193 -9.79 -10.70 -12.60
CA VAL A 193 -9.78 -9.56 -13.53
C VAL A 193 -8.42 -8.84 -13.50
N ALA A 194 -7.78 -8.71 -12.34
CA ALA A 194 -6.46 -8.10 -12.22
C ALA A 194 -5.41 -8.90 -13.02
N ALA A 195 -5.42 -10.24 -12.87
CA ALA A 195 -4.52 -11.13 -13.59
C ALA A 195 -4.73 -11.04 -15.11
N GLU A 196 -5.99 -11.13 -15.57
CA GLU A 196 -6.34 -10.98 -16.99
C GLU A 196 -5.87 -9.63 -17.55
N PHE A 197 -6.12 -8.54 -16.82
CA PHE A 197 -5.72 -7.20 -17.24
C PHE A 197 -4.20 -7.09 -17.41
N VAL A 198 -3.43 -7.52 -16.40
CA VAL A 198 -1.96 -7.43 -16.44
C VAL A 198 -1.38 -8.28 -17.57
N MET A 199 -1.83 -9.54 -17.71
CA MET A 199 -1.36 -10.42 -18.79
C MET A 199 -1.73 -9.89 -20.19
N SER A 200 -2.86 -9.18 -20.33
CA SER A 200 -3.23 -8.55 -21.60
C SER A 200 -2.35 -7.35 -21.97
N ARG A 201 -1.65 -6.75 -21.00
CA ARG A 201 -0.87 -5.52 -21.18
C ARG A 201 0.62 -5.74 -21.23
N VAL A 202 1.14 -6.73 -20.50
CA VAL A 202 2.56 -7.00 -20.38
C VAL A 202 2.88 -8.35 -21.02
N PRO A 203 3.45 -8.40 -22.23
CA PRO A 203 3.79 -9.65 -22.89
C PRO A 203 4.78 -10.50 -22.07
N GLY A 204 4.48 -11.80 -21.96
CA GLY A 204 5.34 -12.79 -21.32
C GLY A 204 5.22 -12.90 -19.81
N VAL A 205 4.44 -12.04 -19.13
CA VAL A 205 4.09 -12.27 -17.71
C VAL A 205 2.99 -13.32 -17.60
N GLN A 206 3.13 -14.22 -16.64
CA GLN A 206 2.10 -15.15 -16.20
C GLN A 206 1.63 -14.73 -14.80
N VAL A 207 0.38 -14.29 -14.72
CA VAL A 207 -0.28 -13.99 -13.45
C VAL A 207 -1.30 -15.09 -13.15
N THR A 208 -1.07 -15.89 -12.10
CA THR A 208 -1.96 -16.98 -11.68
C THR A 208 -2.90 -16.49 -10.58
N PRO A 209 -4.20 -16.29 -10.87
CA PRO A 209 -5.15 -15.81 -9.87
C PRO A 209 -5.72 -16.94 -9.02
N TYR A 210 -6.06 -16.61 -7.78
CA TYR A 210 -6.90 -17.41 -6.91
C TYR A 210 -7.96 -16.52 -6.27
N PHE A 211 -9.23 -16.85 -6.53
CA PHE A 211 -10.38 -16.20 -5.90
C PHE A 211 -10.79 -16.97 -4.65
N GLY A 212 -10.38 -16.47 -3.49
CA GLY A 212 -10.62 -17.16 -2.23
C GLY A 212 -9.79 -16.59 -1.09
N LYS A 213 -9.92 -17.21 0.08
CA LYS A 213 -9.23 -16.78 1.29
C LYS A 213 -7.80 -17.29 1.29
N ILE A 214 -6.91 -16.55 1.95
CA ILE A 214 -5.51 -17.00 2.16
C ILE A 214 -5.48 -18.32 2.96
N GLN A 215 -6.41 -18.50 3.89
CA GLN A 215 -6.55 -19.71 4.71
C GLN A 215 -6.91 -20.98 3.91
N ASP A 216 -7.33 -20.85 2.66
CA ASP A 216 -7.71 -22.00 1.83
C ASP A 216 -6.48 -22.77 1.28
N LYS A 217 -5.27 -22.22 1.46
CA LYS A 217 -4.01 -22.78 0.96
C LYS A 217 -3.22 -23.44 2.09
N ASP A 218 -2.56 -24.55 1.73
CA ASP A 218 -1.68 -25.29 2.63
C ASP A 218 -0.24 -24.77 2.57
N ASP A 219 0.62 -25.28 3.44
CA ASP A 219 2.01 -24.86 3.51
C ASP A 219 2.76 -25.17 2.20
N GLU A 220 2.44 -26.27 1.53
CA GLU A 220 3.03 -26.63 0.23
C GLU A 220 2.77 -25.57 -0.85
N TYR A 221 1.58 -24.98 -0.84
CA TYR A 221 1.30 -23.84 -1.70
C TYR A 221 2.23 -22.67 -1.39
N TYR A 222 2.48 -22.33 -0.13
CA TYR A 222 3.32 -21.17 0.22
C TYR A 222 4.81 -21.40 0.01
N LYS A 223 5.29 -22.63 0.23
CA LYS A 223 6.71 -23.02 0.06
C LYS A 223 7.24 -22.78 -1.36
N GLN A 224 6.36 -22.78 -2.36
CA GLN A 224 6.75 -22.61 -3.77
C GLN A 224 7.23 -21.18 -4.12
N PHE A 225 6.93 -20.19 -3.29
CA PHE A 225 7.25 -18.79 -3.56
C PHE A 225 8.64 -18.43 -3.04
N GLN A 226 9.26 -17.41 -3.65
CA GLN A 226 10.50 -16.82 -3.15
C GLN A 226 10.23 -15.58 -2.30
N LEU A 227 9.08 -14.94 -2.49
CA LEU A 227 8.69 -13.69 -1.84
C LEU A 227 7.18 -13.58 -1.75
N ILE A 228 6.68 -13.06 -0.63
CA ILE A 228 5.28 -12.72 -0.44
C ILE A 228 5.15 -11.21 -0.23
N ILE A 229 4.24 -10.56 -0.97
CA ILE A 229 3.97 -9.12 -0.88
C ILE A 229 2.49 -8.89 -0.56
N CYS A 230 2.22 -8.13 0.49
CA CYS A 230 0.87 -7.86 0.98
C CYS A 230 0.40 -6.45 0.61
N GLY A 231 -0.78 -6.39 -0.01
CA GLY A 231 -1.60 -5.20 -0.20
C GLY A 231 -2.95 -5.34 0.51
N LEU A 232 -2.92 -5.80 1.76
CA LEU A 232 -4.09 -6.14 2.57
C LEU A 232 -4.77 -4.88 3.17
N ASP A 233 -6.02 -4.98 3.59
CA ASP A 233 -6.77 -3.88 4.22
C ASP A 233 -7.23 -4.21 5.65
N SER A 234 -7.03 -5.46 6.11
CA SER A 234 -7.36 -5.89 7.46
C SER A 234 -6.12 -6.27 8.27
N VAL A 235 -6.18 -6.00 9.58
CA VAL A 235 -5.17 -6.43 10.55
C VAL A 235 -5.18 -7.96 10.71
N GLU A 236 -6.36 -8.58 10.69
CA GLU A 236 -6.53 -10.03 10.85
C GLU A 236 -5.80 -10.81 9.75
N ALA A 237 -5.99 -10.44 8.47
CA ALA A 237 -5.31 -11.11 7.37
C ALA A 237 -3.78 -10.93 7.44
N ARG A 238 -3.30 -9.74 7.85
CA ARG A 238 -1.87 -9.47 8.05
C ARG A 238 -1.28 -10.32 9.17
N ARG A 239 -1.96 -10.43 10.31
CA ARG A 239 -1.54 -11.28 11.43
C ARG A 239 -1.48 -12.74 11.02
N TRP A 240 -2.49 -13.22 10.29
CA TRP A 240 -2.54 -14.61 9.84
C TRP A 240 -1.37 -14.95 8.90
N ILE A 241 -1.14 -14.15 7.85
CA ILE A 241 -0.04 -14.45 6.93
C ILE A 241 1.32 -14.31 7.61
N ASN A 242 1.48 -13.31 8.49
CA ASN A 242 2.67 -13.15 9.31
C ASN A 242 2.96 -14.39 10.16
N ALA A 243 1.95 -14.90 10.87
CA ALA A 243 2.09 -16.12 11.67
C ALA A 243 2.44 -17.32 10.79
N LYS A 244 1.76 -17.48 9.64
CA LYS A 244 2.01 -18.57 8.70
C LYS A 244 3.45 -18.58 8.18
N VAL A 245 3.98 -17.45 7.70
CA VAL A 245 5.37 -17.39 7.17
C VAL A 245 6.44 -17.63 8.22
N ILE A 246 6.14 -17.39 9.49
CA ILE A 246 7.05 -17.65 10.61
C ILE A 246 6.94 -19.09 11.08
N GLU A 247 5.72 -19.62 11.20
CA GLU A 247 5.43 -21.01 11.57
C GLU A 247 6.06 -22.01 10.59
N MET A 248 6.05 -21.69 9.30
CA MET A 248 6.57 -22.60 8.28
C MET A 248 8.09 -22.77 8.33
N VAL A 249 8.85 -21.86 8.96
CA VAL A 249 10.31 -21.87 8.90
C VAL A 249 10.87 -23.14 9.53
N ASP A 250 11.61 -23.89 8.72
CA ASP A 250 12.39 -25.04 9.13
C ASP A 250 13.87 -24.72 8.92
N GLU A 251 14.67 -24.81 9.99
CA GLU A 251 16.11 -24.56 9.93
C GLU A 251 16.85 -25.59 9.06
N ASP A 252 16.29 -26.80 8.92
CA ASP A 252 16.83 -27.86 8.08
C ASP A 252 16.46 -27.69 6.58
N ASP A 253 15.47 -26.85 6.26
CA ASP A 253 14.98 -26.58 4.90
C ASP A 253 14.66 -25.10 4.66
N MET A 254 15.62 -24.22 4.96
CA MET A 254 15.44 -22.78 4.80
C MET A 254 15.13 -22.36 3.35
N GLU A 255 15.67 -23.07 2.35
CA GLU A 255 15.46 -22.74 0.94
C GLU A 255 13.97 -22.76 0.54
N HIS A 256 13.23 -23.75 1.01
CA HIS A 256 11.82 -23.91 0.67
C HIS A 256 10.88 -23.35 1.72
N THR A 257 11.29 -23.21 2.98
CA THR A 257 10.39 -22.82 4.07
C THR A 257 10.50 -21.36 4.48
N TRP A 258 11.66 -20.73 4.30
CA TRP A 258 11.88 -19.35 4.66
C TRP A 258 11.41 -18.41 3.56
N LYS A 259 10.47 -17.51 3.89
CA LYS A 259 9.83 -16.59 2.95
C LYS A 259 9.85 -15.16 3.48
N PRO A 260 10.60 -14.23 2.86
CA PRO A 260 10.45 -12.82 3.13
C PRO A 260 9.00 -12.39 2.89
N LEU A 261 8.52 -11.52 3.77
CA LEU A 261 7.20 -10.91 3.68
C LEU A 261 7.37 -9.40 3.61
N ILE A 262 6.90 -8.79 2.51
CA ILE A 262 6.80 -7.34 2.39
C ILE A 262 5.35 -6.95 2.68
N ASP A 263 5.12 -6.11 3.69
CA ASP A 263 3.78 -5.60 4.01
C ASP A 263 3.70 -4.12 3.71
N GLY A 264 2.70 -3.73 2.92
CA GLY A 264 2.35 -2.34 2.67
C GLY A 264 0.97 -2.01 3.25
N GLY A 265 0.81 -0.77 3.70
CA GLY A 265 -0.44 -0.25 4.23
C GLY A 265 -0.62 1.23 3.87
N THR A 266 -1.87 1.64 3.63
CA THR A 266 -2.23 3.02 3.32
C THR A 266 -3.46 3.46 4.10
N GLU A 267 -3.47 4.71 4.55
CA GLU A 267 -4.60 5.37 5.18
C GLU A 267 -4.57 6.86 4.82
N GLY A 268 -5.48 7.26 3.93
CA GLY A 268 -5.53 8.62 3.38
C GLY A 268 -4.22 8.95 2.67
N PHE A 269 -3.53 9.99 3.17
CA PHE A 269 -2.20 10.41 2.69
C PHE A 269 -1.03 9.73 3.41
N LYS A 270 -1.31 8.91 4.44
CA LYS A 270 -0.29 8.16 5.18
C LYS A 270 -0.11 6.79 4.56
N GLY A 271 1.10 6.28 4.64
CA GLY A 271 1.37 4.89 4.29
C GLY A 271 2.63 4.38 4.96
N GLN A 272 2.78 3.07 4.93
CA GLN A 272 3.98 2.39 5.37
C GLN A 272 4.30 1.22 4.45
N ALA A 273 5.58 0.91 4.31
CA ALA A 273 6.05 -0.37 3.81
C ALA A 273 7.10 -0.94 4.77
N ARG A 274 7.13 -2.26 4.93
CA ARG A 274 8.06 -2.96 5.83
C ARG A 274 8.46 -4.31 5.27
N ILE A 275 9.70 -4.72 5.56
CA ILE A 275 10.15 -6.09 5.34
C ILE A 275 10.13 -6.84 6.66
N ILE A 276 9.53 -8.02 6.62
CA ILE A 276 9.61 -9.04 7.65
C ILE A 276 10.46 -10.18 7.08
N LEU A 277 11.65 -10.33 7.63
CA LEU A 277 12.54 -11.46 7.41
C LEU A 277 12.32 -12.44 8.56
N PRO A 278 11.64 -13.59 8.34
CA PRO A 278 11.40 -14.56 9.40
C PRO A 278 12.69 -14.90 10.14
N THR A 279 12.59 -15.12 11.45
CA THR A 279 13.69 -15.35 12.40
C THR A 279 14.72 -14.22 12.56
N ILE A 280 14.78 -13.24 11.66
CA ILE A 280 15.79 -12.15 11.67
C ILE A 280 15.20 -10.83 12.19
N THR A 281 14.19 -10.27 11.54
CA THR A 281 13.65 -8.94 11.89
C THR A 281 12.44 -9.01 12.82
N SER A 282 11.97 -7.85 13.29
CA SER A 282 10.65 -7.75 13.90
C SER A 282 9.55 -8.25 12.94
N CYS A 283 8.62 -9.04 13.46
CA CYS A 283 7.44 -9.47 12.72
C CYS A 283 6.28 -8.46 12.89
N TYR A 284 5.18 -8.67 12.17
CA TYR A 284 4.00 -7.81 12.29
C TYR A 284 3.50 -7.69 13.74
N GLU A 285 3.46 -8.81 14.46
CA GLU A 285 2.99 -8.89 15.85
C GLU A 285 3.84 -8.05 16.83
N CYS A 286 5.15 -7.90 16.58
CA CYS A 286 6.03 -7.07 17.43
C CYS A 286 5.60 -5.60 17.49
N SER A 287 4.87 -5.13 16.48
CA SER A 287 4.45 -3.74 16.33
C SER A 287 2.94 -3.52 16.48
N LEU A 288 2.18 -4.55 16.87
CA LEU A 288 0.72 -4.49 16.93
C LEU A 288 0.23 -3.35 17.84
N ASP A 289 0.91 -3.14 18.97
CA ASP A 289 0.61 -2.08 19.95
C ASP A 289 0.77 -0.67 19.38
N MET A 290 1.55 -0.52 18.30
CA MET A 290 1.79 0.77 17.64
C MET A 290 0.70 1.10 16.61
N LEU A 291 -0.17 0.15 16.28
CA LEU A 291 -1.29 0.39 15.38
C LEU A 291 -2.36 1.23 16.09
N SER A 292 -2.92 2.20 15.37
CA SER A 292 -4.06 2.98 15.84
C SER A 292 -5.23 2.05 16.15
N LYS A 293 -5.65 1.99 17.42
CA LYS A 293 -6.87 1.27 17.79
C LYS A 293 -8.08 1.91 17.10
N PRO A 294 -9.07 1.11 16.64
CA PRO A 294 -10.30 1.65 16.08
C PRO A 294 -10.92 2.68 17.02
N THR A 295 -11.44 3.78 16.48
CA THR A 295 -11.99 4.87 17.28
C THR A 295 -13.32 4.41 17.89
N THR A 296 -13.29 3.91 19.13
CA THR A 296 -14.52 3.53 19.86
C THR A 296 -14.96 4.67 20.77
N PHE A 297 -16.21 5.11 20.64
CA PHE A 297 -16.76 6.13 21.51
C PHE A 297 -17.37 5.49 22.76
N PRO A 298 -17.09 6.00 23.98
CA PRO A 298 -17.70 5.47 25.20
C PRO A 298 -19.23 5.58 25.15
N ILE A 299 -19.93 4.51 25.57
CA ILE A 299 -21.41 4.46 25.56
C ILE A 299 -22.01 5.65 26.32
N CYS A 300 -21.45 6.01 27.48
CA CYS A 300 -21.91 7.16 28.27
C CYS A 300 -21.82 8.49 27.50
N THR A 301 -20.81 8.65 26.65
CA THR A 301 -20.58 9.84 25.84
C THR A 301 -21.63 9.93 24.73
N ILE A 302 -21.82 8.86 23.94
CA ILE A 302 -22.81 8.85 22.86
C ILE A 302 -24.25 8.92 23.41
N ALA A 303 -24.51 8.30 24.56
CA ALA A 303 -25.83 8.27 25.19
C ALA A 303 -26.23 9.62 25.81
N ASN A 304 -25.31 10.29 26.52
CA ASN A 304 -25.69 11.41 27.40
C ASN A 304 -25.00 12.73 27.07
N THR A 305 -23.76 12.70 26.56
CA THR A 305 -22.94 13.91 26.37
C THR A 305 -22.21 13.90 25.01
N PRO A 306 -22.93 13.81 23.88
CA PRO A 306 -22.31 13.92 22.57
C PRO A 306 -21.70 15.32 22.42
N ARG A 307 -20.56 15.38 21.71
CA ARG A 307 -19.77 16.61 21.51
C ARG A 307 -19.34 16.79 20.07
N LEU A 308 -19.20 15.69 19.34
CA LEU A 308 -18.80 15.64 17.94
C LEU A 308 -19.95 15.08 17.09
N PRO A 309 -20.05 15.43 15.80
CA PRO A 309 -21.07 14.87 14.91
C PRO A 309 -21.00 13.33 14.82
N GLU A 310 -19.80 12.75 14.92
CA GLU A 310 -19.56 11.31 14.97
C GLU A 310 -20.25 10.64 16.17
N HIS A 311 -20.32 11.31 17.33
CA HIS A 311 -21.02 10.77 18.50
C HIS A 311 -22.52 10.64 18.24
N CYS A 312 -23.10 11.56 17.47
CA CYS A 312 -24.52 11.53 17.10
C CYS A 312 -24.82 10.41 16.10
N ILE A 313 -23.88 10.16 15.18
CA ILE A 313 -23.97 9.06 14.22
C ILE A 313 -23.83 7.71 14.94
N GLU A 314 -22.85 7.57 15.82
CA GLU A 314 -22.62 6.36 16.60
C GLU A 314 -23.78 6.07 17.56
N TRP A 315 -24.39 7.10 18.13
CA TRP A 315 -25.63 6.96 18.90
C TRP A 315 -26.76 6.38 18.04
N ALA A 316 -26.89 6.83 16.78
CA ALA A 316 -27.91 6.35 15.88
C ALA A 316 -27.72 4.87 15.51
N SER A 317 -26.47 4.44 15.28
CA SER A 317 -26.13 3.06 14.92
C SER A 317 -26.17 2.10 16.11
N VAL A 318 -25.62 2.47 17.26
CA VAL A 318 -25.41 1.57 18.40
C VAL A 318 -26.59 1.53 19.36
N LEU A 319 -27.30 2.65 19.53
CA LEU A 319 -28.37 2.76 20.53
C LEU A 319 -29.75 2.89 19.90
N GLU A 320 -29.91 3.79 18.94
CA GLU A 320 -31.23 4.08 18.37
C GLU A 320 -31.72 3.00 17.41
N TRP A 321 -30.83 2.48 16.56
CA TRP A 321 -31.18 1.41 15.62
C TRP A 321 -31.72 0.16 16.34
N PRO A 322 -31.02 -0.43 17.34
CA PRO A 322 -31.56 -1.57 18.09
C PRO A 322 -32.83 -1.23 18.88
N ARG A 323 -32.98 0.01 19.35
CA ARG A 323 -34.20 0.45 20.04
C ARG A 323 -35.42 0.43 19.14
N VAL A 324 -35.28 0.78 17.86
CA VAL A 324 -36.37 0.89 16.90
C VAL A 324 -36.65 -0.44 16.19
N TRP A 325 -35.61 -1.20 15.85
CA TRP A 325 -35.74 -2.43 15.06
C TRP A 325 -35.34 -3.72 15.78
N GLY A 326 -35.02 -3.65 17.07
CA GLY A 326 -34.69 -4.81 17.88
C GLY A 326 -33.42 -5.51 17.39
N SER A 327 -33.57 -6.73 16.88
CA SER A 327 -32.47 -7.58 16.42
C SER A 327 -32.10 -7.40 14.94
N LYS A 328 -32.85 -6.60 14.16
CA LYS A 328 -32.52 -6.35 12.74
C LYS A 328 -31.20 -5.57 12.68
N LYS A 329 -30.19 -6.08 11.96
CA LYS A 329 -28.99 -5.32 11.61
C LYS A 329 -29.27 -4.41 10.42
N TYR A 330 -28.68 -3.22 10.41
CA TYR A 330 -28.67 -2.36 9.22
C TYR A 330 -27.71 -2.91 8.17
N ASP A 331 -28.05 -2.68 6.92
CA ASP A 331 -27.17 -2.89 5.79
C ASP A 331 -26.44 -1.58 5.47
N THR A 332 -25.11 -1.60 5.57
CA THR A 332 -24.26 -0.45 5.31
C THR A 332 -24.28 -0.03 3.84
N ASP A 333 -24.58 -0.95 2.92
CA ASP A 333 -24.64 -0.69 1.49
C ASP A 333 -26.05 -0.32 1.01
N ASN A 334 -27.06 -0.46 1.88
CA ASN A 334 -28.43 -0.02 1.60
C ASN A 334 -28.60 1.50 1.84
N PRO A 335 -28.88 2.30 0.80
CA PRO A 335 -29.07 3.75 0.95
C PRO A 335 -30.20 4.14 1.90
N GLU A 336 -31.25 3.34 2.04
CA GLU A 336 -32.38 3.63 2.92
C GLU A 336 -31.98 3.52 4.41
N ASP A 337 -31.24 2.48 4.76
CA ASP A 337 -30.75 2.24 6.12
C ASP A 337 -29.76 3.35 6.53
N ILE A 338 -28.83 3.71 5.64
CA ILE A 338 -27.89 4.82 5.85
C ILE A 338 -28.62 6.16 5.95
N ASN A 339 -29.59 6.42 5.09
CA ASN A 339 -30.37 7.66 5.15
C ASN A 339 -31.14 7.76 6.47
N TRP A 340 -31.68 6.65 6.98
CA TRP A 340 -32.33 6.65 8.29
C TRP A 340 -31.36 7.01 9.40
N LEU A 341 -30.18 6.39 9.43
CA LEU A 341 -29.12 6.69 10.41
C LEU A 341 -28.73 8.17 10.36
N TYR A 342 -28.56 8.71 9.15
CA TYR A 342 -28.26 10.12 8.93
C TYR A 342 -29.35 11.05 9.50
N GLN A 343 -30.63 10.74 9.28
CA GLN A 343 -31.73 11.56 9.81
C GLN A 343 -31.82 11.51 11.34
N GLN A 344 -31.57 10.34 11.95
CA GLN A 344 -31.53 10.23 13.41
C GLN A 344 -30.34 11.00 13.98
N ALA A 345 -29.17 10.86 13.39
CA ALA A 345 -27.96 11.58 13.79
C ALA A 345 -28.13 13.10 13.68
N LEU A 346 -28.75 13.59 12.60
CA LEU A 346 -29.10 15.00 12.43
C LEU A 346 -30.03 15.52 13.52
N THR A 347 -31.08 14.75 13.84
CA THR A 347 -32.05 15.11 14.88
C THR A 347 -31.37 15.18 16.24
N ARG A 348 -30.51 14.20 16.54
CA ARG A 348 -29.71 14.15 17.76
C ARG A 348 -28.73 15.33 17.84
N ALA A 349 -28.02 15.63 16.76
CA ALA A 349 -27.08 16.73 16.70
C ALA A 349 -27.77 18.08 16.98
N LYS A 350 -28.98 18.30 16.46
CA LYS A 350 -29.80 19.49 16.77
C LYS A 350 -30.14 19.60 18.26
N GLN A 351 -30.42 18.50 18.94
CA GLN A 351 -30.73 18.51 20.39
C GLN A 351 -29.56 18.99 21.24
N PHE A 352 -28.32 18.72 20.80
CA PHE A 352 -27.09 19.09 21.51
C PHE A 352 -26.37 20.30 20.88
N ASN A 353 -27.01 20.97 19.91
CA ASN A 353 -26.46 22.11 19.19
C ASN A 353 -25.10 21.79 18.50
N ILE A 354 -24.98 20.58 17.95
CA ILE A 354 -23.82 20.08 17.21
C ILE A 354 -24.08 20.25 15.71
N THR A 355 -23.08 20.75 15.00
CA THR A 355 -23.09 20.91 13.54
C THR A 355 -22.14 19.90 12.89
N GLY A 356 -22.19 19.75 11.56
CA GLY A 356 -21.25 18.91 10.80
C GLY A 356 -21.73 17.48 10.49
N VAL A 357 -22.93 17.08 10.90
CA VAL A 357 -23.52 15.80 10.44
C VAL A 357 -23.89 15.91 8.97
N THR A 358 -23.19 15.16 8.13
CA THR A 358 -23.47 15.03 6.69
C THR A 358 -23.76 13.56 6.34
N TYR A 359 -24.38 13.33 5.19
CA TYR A 359 -24.62 11.97 4.71
C TYR A 359 -23.29 11.21 4.49
N SER A 360 -22.29 11.90 3.91
CA SER A 360 -20.94 11.35 3.70
C SER A 360 -20.26 11.00 5.02
N LEU A 361 -20.31 11.88 6.02
CA LEU A 361 -19.77 11.59 7.36
C LEU A 361 -20.49 10.41 8.02
N THR A 362 -21.81 10.32 7.85
CA THR A 362 -22.62 9.20 8.35
C THR A 362 -22.16 7.88 7.73
N GLN A 363 -21.97 7.85 6.41
CA GLN A 363 -21.41 6.68 5.74
C GLN A 363 -20.01 6.35 6.24
N GLY A 364 -19.14 7.35 6.40
CA GLY A 364 -17.79 7.22 6.91
C GLY A 364 -17.72 6.52 8.27
N VAL A 365 -18.48 7.03 9.24
CA VAL A 365 -18.53 6.49 10.61
C VAL A 365 -19.15 5.10 10.62
N VAL A 366 -20.31 4.91 9.99
CA VAL A 366 -21.06 3.64 10.06
C VAL A 366 -20.34 2.50 9.33
N LYS A 367 -19.63 2.80 8.23
CA LYS A 367 -18.82 1.81 7.50
C LYS A 367 -17.40 1.66 8.03
N ASN A 368 -16.97 2.48 9.00
CA ASN A 368 -15.56 2.61 9.37
C ASN A 368 -14.65 2.76 8.13
N ILE A 369 -15.01 3.68 7.23
CA ILE A 369 -14.28 3.84 5.95
C ILE A 369 -12.85 4.28 6.24
N ILE A 370 -11.89 3.41 5.94
CA ILE A 370 -10.47 3.78 5.87
C ILE A 370 -10.28 4.56 4.57
N PRO A 371 -9.93 5.86 4.61
CA PRO A 371 -9.69 6.62 3.40
C PRO A 371 -8.52 5.99 2.64
N ALA A 372 -8.62 5.91 1.32
CA ALA A 372 -7.57 5.33 0.50
C ALA A 372 -7.43 6.14 -0.79
N ILE A 373 -6.21 6.58 -1.08
CA ILE A 373 -5.89 7.49 -2.17
C ILE A 373 -4.97 6.77 -3.17
N ALA A 374 -5.25 6.92 -4.46
CA ALA A 374 -4.48 6.27 -5.52
C ALA A 374 -3.00 6.68 -5.49
N SER A 375 -2.68 7.96 -5.27
CA SER A 375 -1.31 8.45 -5.12
C SER A 375 -0.56 7.72 -4.02
N THR A 376 -1.15 7.63 -2.82
CA THR A 376 -0.52 6.96 -1.68
C THR A 376 -0.30 5.48 -1.96
N ASN A 377 -1.25 4.80 -2.62
CA ASN A 377 -1.05 3.41 -3.05
C ASN A 377 0.13 3.27 -4.04
N ALA A 378 0.26 4.19 -5.00
CA ALA A 378 1.34 4.16 -5.99
C ALA A 378 2.71 4.40 -5.34
N ILE A 379 2.81 5.37 -4.42
CA ILE A 379 4.04 5.66 -3.66
C ILE A 379 4.44 4.44 -2.84
N ILE A 380 3.52 3.90 -2.03
CA ILE A 380 3.81 2.76 -1.16
C ILE A 380 4.08 1.49 -1.97
N ALA A 381 3.46 1.30 -3.13
CA ALA A 381 3.81 0.19 -4.01
C ALA A 381 5.20 0.34 -4.65
N GLY A 382 5.68 1.57 -4.83
CA GLY A 382 7.04 1.86 -5.25
C GLY A 382 8.05 1.54 -4.14
N ASP A 383 7.78 2.00 -2.92
CA ASP A 383 8.61 1.75 -1.73
C ASP A 383 8.64 0.25 -1.37
N ALA A 384 7.47 -0.41 -1.33
CA ALA A 384 7.35 -1.85 -1.18
C ALA A 384 7.95 -2.66 -2.35
N GLY A 385 8.34 -1.99 -3.44
CA GLY A 385 9.08 -2.56 -4.56
C GLY A 385 10.57 -2.62 -4.26
N VAL A 386 11.02 -3.73 -3.64
CA VAL A 386 12.43 -4.14 -3.52
C VAL A 386 13.29 -3.32 -2.54
N TYR A 387 12.93 -2.09 -2.15
CA TYR A 387 13.71 -1.26 -1.22
C TYR A 387 12.91 -0.88 0.02
N THR A 388 12.93 -1.73 1.05
CA THR A 388 12.20 -1.46 2.30
C THR A 388 13.09 -1.62 3.52
N TYR A 389 12.86 -0.78 4.52
CA TYR A 389 13.67 -0.71 5.74
C TYR A 389 13.47 -1.96 6.61
N THR A 390 14.57 -2.57 7.06
CA THR A 390 14.57 -3.69 7.99
C THR A 390 14.89 -3.20 9.41
N PHE A 391 14.03 -3.51 10.39
CA PHE A 391 14.22 -3.12 11.78
C PHE A 391 14.44 -4.35 12.68
N GLU A 392 15.70 -4.76 12.81
CA GLU A 392 16.12 -5.85 13.72
C GLU A 392 15.89 -5.47 15.19
N HIS A 393 16.20 -4.22 15.57
CA HIS A 393 16.12 -3.73 16.95
C HIS A 393 14.69 -3.67 17.52
N GLN A 394 13.67 -3.78 16.66
CA GLN A 394 12.26 -3.79 17.08
C GLN A 394 11.75 -5.21 17.40
N LYS A 395 12.56 -6.25 17.19
CA LYS A 395 12.17 -7.64 17.46
C LYS A 395 12.07 -7.84 18.97
N LYS A 396 10.88 -8.19 19.46
CA LYS A 396 10.63 -8.51 20.86
C LYS A 396 11.02 -9.97 21.15
N PRO A 397 11.97 -10.26 22.07
CA PRO A 397 12.34 -11.63 22.45
C PRO A 397 11.17 -12.50 22.90
N GLU A 398 10.17 -11.85 23.50
CA GLU A 398 8.97 -12.41 24.08
C GLU A 398 7.75 -12.37 23.14
N CYS A 399 7.95 -12.05 21.85
CA CYS A 399 6.87 -12.05 20.87
C CYS A 399 6.19 -13.43 20.76
N PRO A 400 4.86 -13.54 20.82
CA PRO A 400 4.16 -14.83 20.76
C PRO A 400 4.27 -15.53 19.39
N VAL A 401 4.74 -14.82 18.36
CA VAL A 401 4.90 -15.35 17.01
C VAL A 401 6.36 -15.60 16.65
N CYS A 402 7.25 -14.63 16.85
CA CYS A 402 8.66 -14.72 16.41
C CYS A 402 9.68 -14.72 17.56
N GLY A 403 9.20 -14.74 18.80
CA GLY A 403 10.02 -14.73 20.00
C GLY A 403 10.50 -16.14 20.35
N ASN A 404 11.63 -16.22 21.03
CA ASN A 404 12.23 -17.49 21.44
C ASN A 404 12.10 -17.72 22.95
N GLU A 405 11.54 -16.75 23.69
CA GLU A 405 11.33 -16.85 25.13
C GLU A 405 9.90 -17.29 25.46
N SER A 406 9.77 -18.32 26.30
CA SER A 406 8.48 -18.79 26.79
C SER A 406 7.91 -17.84 27.84
N LYS A 407 6.61 -17.53 27.75
CA LYS A 407 5.89 -16.79 28.78
C LYS A 407 5.09 -17.69 29.70
N THR A 408 5.10 -17.38 30.99
CA THR A 408 4.34 -18.11 32.00
C THR A 408 3.00 -17.42 32.23
N ALA A 409 1.89 -18.11 31.93
CA ALA A 409 0.56 -17.67 32.28
C ALA A 409 0.10 -18.33 33.59
N GLU A 410 -0.25 -17.53 34.59
CA GLU A 410 -0.92 -18.02 35.80
C GLU A 410 -2.42 -18.08 35.54
N LEU A 411 -2.96 -19.30 35.45
CA LEU A 411 -4.38 -19.55 35.22
C LEU A 411 -5.03 -20.08 36.49
N ASP A 412 -6.24 -19.62 36.77
CA ASP A 412 -7.06 -20.23 37.80
C ASP A 412 -7.44 -21.66 37.37
N LYS A 413 -7.36 -22.62 38.29
CA LYS A 413 -7.77 -24.01 38.05
C LYS A 413 -9.26 -24.13 37.71
N ASP A 414 -10.05 -23.14 38.09
CA ASP A 414 -11.50 -23.12 37.89
C ASP A 414 -11.91 -22.27 36.67
N ILE A 415 -10.95 -21.84 35.82
CA ILE A 415 -11.21 -21.06 34.61
C ILE A 415 -12.02 -21.87 33.58
N THR A 416 -13.02 -21.22 32.96
CA THR A 416 -13.76 -21.82 31.85
C THR A 416 -13.04 -21.63 30.52
N VAL A 417 -13.38 -22.44 29.50
CA VAL A 417 -12.79 -22.32 28.16
C VAL A 417 -13.03 -20.93 27.56
N ASP A 418 -14.23 -20.36 27.71
CA ASP A 418 -14.55 -19.02 27.22
C ASP A 418 -13.70 -17.95 27.92
N GLN A 419 -13.53 -18.05 29.24
CA GLN A 419 -12.66 -17.15 30.00
C GLN A 419 -11.19 -17.31 29.64
N LEU A 420 -10.75 -18.52 29.29
CA LEU A 420 -9.40 -18.75 28.78
C LEU A 420 -9.22 -18.13 27.39
N ILE A 421 -10.21 -18.24 26.51
CA ILE A 421 -10.20 -17.60 25.19
C ILE A 421 -10.18 -16.08 25.35
N GLU A 422 -11.03 -15.49 26.21
CA GLU A 422 -10.99 -14.06 26.54
C GLU A 422 -9.62 -13.67 27.11
N TYR A 423 -9.10 -14.42 28.07
CA TYR A 423 -7.78 -14.18 28.66
C TYR A 423 -6.67 -14.15 27.61
N LEU A 424 -6.64 -15.10 26.67
CA LEU A 424 -5.66 -15.14 25.59
C LEU A 424 -5.87 -14.05 24.53
N THR A 425 -7.13 -13.64 24.32
CA THR A 425 -7.49 -12.59 23.34
C THR A 425 -7.17 -11.19 23.87
N GLU A 426 -7.38 -10.93 25.16
CA GLU A 426 -7.07 -9.65 25.81
C GLU A 426 -5.57 -9.49 26.11
N ARG A 427 -4.84 -10.61 26.22
CA ARG A 427 -3.41 -10.65 26.49
C ARG A 427 -2.56 -10.98 25.25
N SER A 428 -3.02 -10.69 24.04
CA SER A 428 -2.20 -10.80 22.82
C SER A 428 -0.85 -10.06 22.91
N ASP A 429 -0.78 -9.11 23.83
CA ASP A 429 0.37 -8.22 24.07
C ASP A 429 1.26 -8.74 25.22
N THR A 430 0.86 -9.80 25.95
CA THR A 430 1.50 -10.26 27.20
C THR A 430 2.16 -11.60 27.14
#